data_AF-A0A9X8VHE7-F1
#
_entry.id   AF-A0A9X8VHE7-F1
#
_cell.length_a   1.000
_cell.length_b   1.000
_cell.length_c   1.000
_cell.angle_alpha   90.00
_cell.angle_beta   90.00
_cell.angle_gamma   90.00
#
_symmetry.space_group_name_H-M   'P 1'
#
loop_
_entity.id
_entity.type
_entity.pdbx_description
1 polymer ?
#
loop_
_entity_poly.entity_id
_entity_poly.type
_entity_poly.pdbx_seq_one_letter_code
_entity_poly.pdbx_strand_id
1 'polypeptide(L)' 'AAGNALLVATSSFWEGVDVRGDALSCVIIDKLPFTSPDDPLLKARIEDCRLRGGDPFNDVQLPDAVITLKQGVG' A
#
# COMPACT_ATOMS: atom_id res chain seq x y z
N ALA A 1 1.45 -34.68 -3.83
CA ALA A 1 0.98 -33.43 -4.45
C ALA A 1 1.18 -32.31 -3.46
N ALA A 2 1.87 -31.23 -3.81
CA ALA A 2 1.86 -30.03 -2.98
C ALA A 2 0.44 -29.44 -3.09
N GLY A 3 -0.30 -29.41 -1.98
CA GLY A 3 -1.71 -28.97 -1.94
C GLY A 3 -1.87 -27.46 -2.06
N ASN A 4 -3.04 -26.94 -1.65
CA ASN A 4 -3.30 -25.50 -1.55
C ASN A 4 -2.24 -24.81 -0.67
N ALA A 5 -1.61 -23.75 -1.18
CA ALA A 5 -0.59 -22.99 -0.48
C ALA A 5 -1.12 -21.60 -0.08
N LEU A 6 -0.71 -21.11 1.09
CA LEU A 6 -0.95 -19.74 1.53
C LEU A 6 0.36 -18.98 1.48
N LEU A 7 0.42 -17.94 0.65
CA LEU A 7 1.53 -16.99 0.66
C LEU A 7 1.21 -15.87 1.66
N VAL A 8 2.08 -15.68 2.65
CA VAL A 8 2.02 -14.56 3.59
C VAL A 8 3.24 -13.70 3.35
N ALA A 9 3.02 -12.41 3.09
CA ALA A 9 4.09 -11.47 2.82
C ALA A 9 3.76 -10.08 3.36
N THR A 10 4.77 -9.22 3.46
CA THR A 10 4.64 -7.83 3.90
C THR A 10 4.65 -6.87 2.71
N SER A 11 4.67 -5.56 2.96
CA SER A 11 4.63 -4.53 1.92
C SER A 11 5.71 -4.64 0.83
N SER A 12 6.85 -5.30 1.11
CA SER A 12 7.90 -5.53 0.13
C SER A 12 7.53 -6.50 -1.00
N PHE A 13 6.43 -7.26 -0.85
CA PHE A 13 5.92 -8.18 -1.87
C PHE A 13 4.94 -7.53 -2.86
N TRP A 14 4.69 -6.23 -2.72
CA TRP A 14 3.72 -5.50 -3.52
C TRP A 14 4.24 -5.17 -4.92
N GLU A 15 5.56 -5.23 -5.12
CA GLU A 15 6.20 -5.05 -6.42
C GLU A 15 6.90 -6.34 -6.87
N GLY A 16 6.64 -6.75 -8.11
CA GLY A 16 7.40 -7.82 -8.79
C GLY A 16 6.90 -9.26 -8.60
N VAL A 17 5.73 -9.45 -7.98
CA VAL A 17 5.14 -10.79 -7.76
C VAL A 17 3.98 -11.01 -8.73
N ASP A 18 4.29 -11.58 -9.90
CA ASP A 18 3.29 -12.03 -10.90
C ASP A 18 2.99 -13.52 -10.68
N VAL A 19 1.87 -13.84 -10.03
CA VAL A 19 1.39 -15.22 -9.87
C VAL A 19 0.36 -15.51 -10.95
N ARG A 20 0.75 -16.28 -11.97
CA ARG A 20 -0.11 -16.58 -13.12
C ARG A 20 -1.08 -17.73 -12.88
N GLY A 21 -2.30 -17.58 -13.40
CA GLY A 21 -3.31 -18.65 -13.51
C GLY A 21 -4.04 -18.95 -12.21
N ASP A 22 -4.60 -20.16 -12.11
CA ASP A 22 -5.43 -20.62 -10.97
C ASP A 22 -4.64 -20.77 -9.65
N ALA A 23 -3.34 -20.47 -9.66
CA ALA A 23 -2.47 -20.47 -8.49
C ALA A 23 -2.78 -19.33 -7.51
N LEU A 24 -3.43 -18.24 -7.96
CA LEU A 24 -3.88 -17.13 -7.13
C LEU A 24 -5.40 -16.96 -7.25
N SER A 25 -6.14 -17.52 -6.31
CA SER A 25 -7.62 -17.48 -6.30
C SER A 25 -8.21 -16.42 -5.37
N CYS A 26 -7.42 -15.89 -4.43
CA CYS A 26 -7.85 -14.89 -3.47
C CYS A 26 -6.65 -14.06 -3.01
N VAL A 27 -6.80 -12.75 -3.02
CA VAL A 27 -5.85 -11.80 -2.42
C VAL A 27 -6.52 -11.20 -1.19
N ILE A 28 -5.85 -11.29 -0.04
CA ILE A 28 -6.31 -10.70 1.22
C ILE A 28 -5.35 -9.58 1.60
N ILE A 29 -5.91 -8.37 1.76
CA ILE A 29 -5.20 -7.21 2.27
C ILE A 29 -5.75 -6.94 3.67
N ASP A 30 -4.96 -7.26 4.69
CA ASP A 30 -5.37 -7.17 6.09
C ASP A 30 -5.47 -5.72 6.60
N LYS A 31 -4.72 -4.80 5.98
CA LYS A 31 -4.72 -3.37 6.32
C LYS A 31 -4.48 -2.47 5.11
N LEU A 32 -4.99 -1.25 5.19
CA LEU A 32 -4.66 -0.20 4.22
C LEU A 32 -3.17 0.18 4.33
N PRO A 33 -2.49 0.38 3.18
CA PRO A 33 -1.05 0.62 3.11
C PRO A 33 -0.69 2.09 3.37
N PHE A 34 -0.95 2.58 4.58
CA PHE A 34 -0.50 3.90 4.97
C PHE A 34 1.01 3.91 5.23
N THR A 35 1.70 4.89 4.66
CA THR A 35 3.10 5.19 4.94
C THR A 35 3.30 5.49 6.43
N SER A 36 4.42 5.04 6.99
CA SER A 36 4.76 5.31 8.39
C SER A 36 4.74 6.80 8.67
N PRO A 37 4.08 7.28 9.75
CA PRO A 37 4.10 8.68 10.13
C PRO A 37 5.51 9.18 10.47
N ASP A 38 6.47 8.28 10.72
CA ASP A 38 7.87 8.62 10.95
C ASP A 38 8.70 8.82 9.69
N ASP A 39 8.14 8.53 8.52
CA ASP A 39 8.80 8.75 7.24
C ASP A 39 9.10 10.26 7.02
N PRO A 40 10.37 10.64 6.79
CA PRO A 40 10.75 12.04 6.64
C PRO A 40 10.07 12.75 5.46
N LEU A 41 9.83 12.03 4.35
CA LEU A 41 9.22 12.60 3.16
C LEU A 41 7.72 12.81 3.38
N LEU A 42 7.05 11.87 4.03
CA LEU A 42 5.65 12.04 4.44
C LEU A 42 5.51 13.24 5.39
N LYS A 43 6.38 13.38 6.38
CA LYS A 43 6.39 14.54 7.30
C LYS A 43 6.51 15.85 6.52
N ALA A 44 7.45 15.94 5.57
CA ALA A 44 7.64 17.13 4.76
C ALA A 44 6.39 17.48 3.93
N ARG A 45 5.73 16.49 3.33
CA ARG A 45 4.49 16.68 2.55
C ARG A 45 3.31 17.10 3.42
N ILE A 46 3.19 16.53 4.61
CA ILE A 46 2.16 16.91 5.59
C ILE A 46 2.33 18.38 6.00
N GLU A 47 3.55 18.80 6.31
CA GLU A 47 3.82 20.20 6.70
C GLU A 47 3.56 21.17 5.54
N ASP A 48 3.99 20.86 4.32
CA ASP A 48 3.68 21.69 3.14
C ASP A 48 2.17 21.80 2.88
N CYS A 49 1.42 20.70 3.03
CA CYS A 49 -0.04 20.71 2.92
C CYS A 49 -0.70 21.61 3.98
N ARG A 50 -0.24 21.51 5.24
CA ARG A 50 -0.72 22.37 6.34
C ARG A 50 -0.43 23.85 6.10
N LEU A 51 0.77 24.18 5.61
CA LEU A 51 1.15 25.56 5.29
C LEU A 51 0.26 26.18 4.20
N ARG A 52 -0.30 25.35 3.31
CA ARG A 52 -1.26 25.76 2.28
C ARG A 52 -2.71 25.79 2.77
N GLY A 53 -2.96 25.45 4.04
CA GLY A 53 -4.30 25.40 4.62
C GLY A 53 -5.12 24.16 4.22
N GLY A 54 -4.48 23.11 3.71
CA GLY A 54 -5.14 21.86 3.32
C GLY A 54 -5.32 20.87 4.46
N ASP A 55 -5.94 19.73 4.15
CA ASP A 55 -6.07 18.59 5.06
C ASP A 55 -5.12 17.46 4.67
N PRO A 56 -4.02 17.23 5.42
CA PRO A 56 -3.00 16.25 5.03
C PRO A 56 -3.51 14.81 4.91
N PHE A 57 -4.57 14.46 5.64
CA PHE A 57 -5.13 13.12 5.52
C PHE A 57 -5.76 12.92 4.14
N ASN A 58 -6.66 13.81 3.74
CA ASN A 58 -7.36 13.72 2.46
C ASN A 58 -6.48 14.10 1.25
N ASP A 59 -5.53 15.03 1.43
CA ASP A 59 -4.76 15.60 0.31
C ASP A 59 -3.40 14.89 0.09
N VAL A 60 -2.90 14.15 1.08
CA VAL A 60 -1.58 13.49 1.00
C VAL A 60 -1.69 12.00 1.33
N GLN A 61 -2.11 11.65 2.55
CA GLN A 61 -2.02 10.28 3.04
C GLN A 61 -2.96 9.32 2.31
N LEU A 62 -4.21 9.74 2.08
CA LEU A 62 -5.21 8.93 1.42
C LEU A 62 -4.88 8.70 -0.07
N PRO A 63 -4.50 9.73 -0.86
CA PRO A 63 -4.01 9.53 -2.23
C PRO A 63 -2.81 8.58 -2.32
N ASP A 64 -1.82 8.74 -1.44
CA ASP A 64 -0.64 7.86 -1.39
C ASP A 64 -1.06 6.40 -1.13
N ALA A 65 -1.87 6.16 -0.10
CA ALA A 65 -2.35 4.82 0.23
C ALA A 65 -3.16 4.18 -0.91
N VAL A 66 -3.97 4.97 -1.63
CA VAL A 66 -4.73 4.49 -2.80
C VAL A 66 -3.80 4.08 -3.94
N ILE A 67 -2.74 4.84 -4.21
CA ILE A 67 -1.75 4.51 -5.25
C ILE A 67 -1.04 3.20 -4.89
N THR A 68 -0.54 3.09 -3.67
CA THR A 68 0.12 1.87 -3.19
C THR A 68 -0.84 0.68 -3.24
N LEU A 69 -2.09 0.86 -2.79
CA LEU A 69 -3.12 -0.19 -2.84
C LEU A 69 -3.34 -0.69 -4.27
N LYS A 70 -3.47 0.22 -5.24
CA LYS A 70 -3.63 -0.13 -6.65
C LYS A 70 -2.46 -0.94 -7.21
N GLN A 71 -1.23 -0.64 -6.78
CA GLN A 71 -0.05 -1.41 -7.18
C GLN A 71 -0.03 -2.80 -6.54
N GLY A 72 -0.43 -2.91 -5.27
CA GLY A 72 -0.44 -4.18 -4.54
C GLY A 72 -1.58 -5.12 -4.94
N VAL A 73 -2.70 -4.61 -5.47
CA VAL A 73 -3.80 -5.46 -5.95
C VAL A 73 -3.54 -6.05 -7.34
N GLY A 74 -2.79 -5.36 -8.21
CA GLY A 74 -2.47 -5.82 -9.57
C GLY A 74 -3.69 -5.95 -10.48
#